data_AF-A0A3M1A1C7-F1
#
_entry.id   AF-A0A3M1A1C7-F1
#
_cell.length_a   1.000
_cell.length_b   1.000
_cell.length_c   1.000
_cell.angle_alpha   90.00
_cell.angle_beta   90.00
_cell.angle_gamma   90.00
#
_symmetry.space_group_name_H-M   'P 1'
#
loop_
_entity.id
_entity.type
_entity.pdbx_description
1 polymer ?
#
loop_
_entity_poly.entity_id
_entity_poly.type
_entity_poly.pdbx_seq_one_letter_code
_entity_poly.pdbx_strand_id
1 'polypeptide(L)'
;MGRLHRAFGDDGTGGTASFDPARLSVAAIRALEEAVTRVFGFGAVPVAECRDLQIGSGPDAVPCRLYRGFGATAPAPLVIYFHGGGFISGSLDSHDGVARALANAARATVLSVGYRLAPEHPYPAALEDGLAVTLRAWHHADHFACDPKGV
;
A
#
# COMPACT_ATOMS: atom_id res chain seq x y z
N MET A 1 35.49 -29.08 33.30
CA MET A 1 36.46 -28.18 32.65
C MET A 1 36.99 -28.87 31.40
N GLY A 2 36.61 -28.42 30.20
CA GLY A 2 37.23 -28.84 28.93
C GLY A 2 36.38 -29.72 28.01
N ARG A 3 35.60 -29.08 27.13
CA ARG A 3 35.47 -29.33 25.67
C ARG A 3 34.15 -28.77 25.15
N LEU A 4 34.22 -27.74 24.32
CA LEU A 4 33.33 -27.40 23.17
C LEU A 4 33.72 -25.99 22.68
N HIS A 5 34.86 -25.90 21.99
CA HIS A 5 35.28 -24.70 21.26
C HIS A 5 35.62 -25.11 19.83
N ARG A 6 34.60 -25.38 19.02
CA ARG A 6 34.69 -25.43 17.56
C ARG A 6 33.31 -25.60 16.93
N ALA A 7 32.71 -24.48 16.52
CA ALA A 7 31.72 -24.41 15.45
C ALA A 7 31.54 -22.97 14.96
N PHE A 8 32.64 -22.25 14.71
CA PHE A 8 32.67 -21.12 13.79
C PHE A 8 34.05 -21.14 13.13
N GLY A 9 34.14 -21.87 12.03
CA GLY A 9 35.23 -21.68 11.07
C GLY A 9 34.92 -20.39 10.34
N ASP A 10 35.74 -19.38 10.62
CA ASP A 10 35.89 -18.20 9.80
C ASP A 10 36.72 -18.60 8.57
N ASP A 11 36.03 -18.83 7.46
CA ASP A 11 36.61 -18.96 6.13
C ASP A 11 36.53 -17.63 5.37
N GLY A 12 37.01 -16.54 5.99
CA GLY A 12 37.97 -15.61 5.38
C GLY A 12 37.60 -14.96 4.04
N THR A 13 36.31 -14.97 3.69
CA THR A 13 35.73 -14.35 2.49
C THR A 13 34.45 -13.60 2.86
N GLY A 14 34.34 -13.17 4.12
CA GLY A 14 33.26 -12.36 4.68
C GLY A 14 33.28 -10.93 4.19
N GLY A 15 33.06 -10.73 2.89
CA GLY A 15 32.57 -9.46 2.38
C GLY A 15 31.10 -9.35 2.75
N THR A 16 30.77 -8.90 3.96
CA THR A 16 29.46 -8.29 4.16
C THR A 16 29.46 -7.06 3.27
N ALA A 17 28.85 -7.16 2.10
CA ALA A 17 28.55 -5.98 1.31
C ALA A 17 27.77 -5.05 2.22
N SER A 18 28.43 -3.98 2.69
CA SER A 18 27.80 -2.95 3.49
C SER A 18 26.55 -2.50 2.75
N PHE A 19 25.40 -2.55 3.40
CA PHE A 19 24.17 -1.99 2.86
C PHE A 19 24.41 -0.50 2.62
N ASP A 20 24.66 -0.12 1.37
CA ASP A 20 24.74 1.27 0.94
C ASP A 20 23.38 1.66 0.37
N PRO A 21 22.51 2.31 1.16
CA PRO A 21 21.19 2.71 0.70
C PRO A 21 21.24 3.68 -0.50
N ALA A 22 22.37 4.38 -0.71
CA ALA A 22 22.53 5.29 -1.84
C ALA A 22 22.80 4.57 -3.18
N ARG A 23 23.01 3.24 -3.18
CA ARG A 23 23.29 2.44 -4.39
C ARG A 23 22.14 1.51 -4.79
N LEU A 24 21.03 1.52 -4.08
CA LEU A 24 19.88 0.70 -4.45
C LEU A 24 19.17 1.27 -5.67
N SER A 25 18.93 0.43 -6.68
CA SER A 25 18.05 0.80 -7.79
C SER A 25 16.61 0.93 -7.32
N VAL A 26 15.79 1.72 -8.01
CA VAL A 26 14.35 1.85 -7.73
C VAL A 26 13.67 0.48 -7.73
N ALA A 27 14.03 -0.38 -8.68
CA ALA A 27 13.53 -1.76 -8.73
C ALA A 27 13.91 -2.57 -7.47
N ALA A 28 15.14 -2.42 -6.98
CA ALA A 28 15.57 -3.08 -5.74
C ALA A 28 14.84 -2.53 -4.51
N ILE A 29 14.57 -1.22 -4.45
CA ILE A 29 13.79 -0.60 -3.37
C ILE A 29 12.36 -1.17 -3.35
N ARG A 30 11.68 -1.19 -4.51
CA ARG A 30 10.33 -1.77 -4.64
C ARG A 30 10.30 -3.24 -4.25
N ALA A 31 11.26 -4.04 -4.73
CA ALA A 31 11.33 -5.46 -4.41
C ALA A 31 11.61 -5.72 -2.92
N LEU A 32 12.49 -4.93 -2.31
CA LEU A 32 12.78 -5.04 -0.87
C LEU A 32 11.55 -4.69 -0.04
N GLU A 33 10.84 -3.62 -0.41
CA GLU A 33 9.61 -3.20 0.26
C GLU A 33 8.53 -4.28 0.19
N GLU A 34 8.26 -4.86 -0.98
CA GLU A 34 7.32 -5.98 -1.12
C GLU A 34 7.73 -7.20 -0.28
N ALA A 35 9.02 -7.54 -0.25
CA ALA A 35 9.53 -8.67 0.51
C ALA A 35 9.40 -8.43 2.03
N VAL A 36 9.73 -7.23 2.51
CA VAL A 36 9.59 -6.84 3.92
C VAL A 36 8.12 -6.86 4.32
N THR A 37 7.23 -6.29 3.52
CA THR A 37 5.78 -6.33 3.76
C THR A 37 5.26 -7.77 3.83
N ARG A 38 5.74 -8.68 2.99
CA ARG A 38 5.28 -10.07 3.02
C ARG A 38 5.59 -10.78 4.35
N VAL A 39 6.68 -10.39 5.01
CA VAL A 39 7.14 -11.03 6.25
C VAL A 39 6.63 -10.30 7.49
N PHE A 40 6.66 -8.96 7.45
CA PHE A 40 6.43 -8.09 8.61
C PHE A 40 5.18 -7.23 8.50
N GLY A 41 4.52 -7.21 7.36
CA GLY A 41 3.30 -6.45 7.12
C GLY A 41 2.09 -7.05 7.84
N PHE A 42 0.98 -6.33 7.75
CA PHE A 42 -0.32 -6.86 8.15
C PHE A 42 -0.63 -8.04 7.23
N GLY A 43 -0.79 -9.23 7.79
CA GLY A 43 -1.11 -10.45 7.04
C GLY A 43 -2.48 -10.38 6.33
N ALA A 44 -3.00 -11.52 5.91
CA ALA A 44 -4.31 -11.59 5.24
C ALA A 44 -5.47 -11.22 6.21
N VAL A 45 -5.76 -9.93 6.34
CA VAL A 45 -6.84 -9.41 7.18
C VAL A 45 -8.17 -9.58 6.44
N PRO A 46 -9.11 -10.43 6.92
CA PRO A 46 -10.40 -10.56 6.26
C PRO A 46 -11.21 -9.26 6.36
N VAL A 47 -11.98 -8.94 5.33
CA VAL A 47 -12.93 -7.82 5.28
C VAL A 47 -14.24 -8.30 4.67
N ALA A 48 -15.32 -7.53 4.81
CA ALA A 48 -16.63 -7.92 4.29
C ALA A 48 -16.67 -7.94 2.75
N GLU A 49 -15.95 -7.02 2.11
CA GLU A 49 -15.84 -6.92 0.66
C GLU A 49 -14.47 -6.38 0.27
N CYS A 50 -13.90 -6.91 -0.81
CA CYS A 50 -12.70 -6.38 -1.45
C CYS A 50 -12.88 -6.47 -2.97
N ARG A 51 -12.72 -5.36 -3.68
CA ARG A 51 -12.78 -5.35 -5.15
C ARG A 51 -11.88 -4.30 -5.75
N ASP A 52 -11.31 -4.63 -6.90
CA ASP A 52 -10.54 -3.70 -7.73
C ASP A 52 -11.48 -2.88 -8.62
N LEU A 53 -11.11 -1.63 -8.85
CA LEU A 53 -11.83 -0.74 -9.75
C LEU A 53 -10.88 0.30 -10.36
N GLN A 54 -11.35 0.95 -11.42
CA GLN A 54 -10.65 2.02 -12.09
C GLN A 54 -11.39 3.33 -11.87
N ILE A 55 -10.68 4.37 -11.45
CA ILE A 55 -11.24 5.69 -11.21
C ILE A 55 -10.80 6.62 -12.35
N GLY A 56 -11.79 7.12 -13.11
CA GLY A 56 -11.54 7.89 -14.32
C GLY A 56 -11.81 7.06 -15.58
N SER A 57 -11.19 7.43 -16.70
CA SER A 57 -11.43 6.76 -17.98
C SER A 57 -10.20 6.93 -18.87
N GLY A 58 -9.96 5.94 -19.73
CA GLY A 58 -8.83 5.97 -20.68
C GLY A 58 -7.48 5.78 -19.99
N PRO A 59 -6.39 6.31 -20.58
CA PRO A 59 -5.02 6.09 -20.09
C PRO A 59 -4.73 6.72 -18.73
N ASP A 60 -5.55 7.69 -18.30
CA ASP A 60 -5.42 8.37 -17.01
C ASP A 60 -6.31 7.74 -15.92
N ALA A 61 -6.89 6.56 -16.18
CA ALA A 61 -7.63 5.83 -15.18
C ALA A 61 -6.70 5.37 -14.06
N VAL A 62 -7.05 5.73 -12.81
CA VAL A 62 -6.26 5.39 -11.63
C VAL A 62 -6.74 4.07 -11.06
N PRO A 63 -5.89 3.03 -10.97
CA PRO A 63 -6.26 1.78 -10.33
C PRO A 63 -6.51 2.02 -8.83
N CYS A 64 -7.61 1.51 -8.33
CA CYS A 64 -7.97 1.60 -6.93
C CYS A 64 -8.48 0.25 -6.43
N ARG A 65 -8.37 0.02 -5.12
CA ARG A 65 -8.99 -1.14 -4.46
C ARG A 65 -9.89 -0.65 -3.34
N LEU A 66 -11.15 -1.08 -3.37
CA LEU A 66 -12.15 -0.78 -2.36
C LEU A 66 -12.26 -1.93 -1.37
N TYR A 67 -12.25 -1.59 -0.09
CA TYR A 67 -12.42 -2.51 1.03
C TYR A 67 -13.61 -2.06 1.85
N ARG A 68 -14.52 -2.98 2.17
CA ARG A 68 -15.60 -2.75 3.13
C ARG A 68 -15.28 -3.46 4.42
N GLY A 69 -15.03 -2.72 5.50
CA GLY A 69 -14.80 -3.28 6.82
C GLY A 69 -16.03 -4.01 7.35
N PHE A 70 -15.84 -4.97 8.25
CA PHE A 70 -16.97 -5.57 8.97
C PHE A 70 -17.73 -4.50 9.76
N GLY A 71 -19.07 -4.51 9.65
CA GLY A 71 -19.94 -3.54 10.32
C GLY A 71 -20.11 -2.19 9.59
N ALA A 72 -19.48 -2.00 8.42
CA ALA A 72 -19.71 -0.83 7.57
C ALA A 72 -21.08 -0.91 6.86
N THR A 73 -22.14 -0.42 7.52
CA THR A 73 -23.51 -0.39 6.98
C THR A 73 -23.70 0.81 6.06
N ALA A 74 -24.22 0.59 4.85
CA ALA A 74 -24.43 1.66 3.89
C ALA A 74 -25.54 2.66 4.35
N PRO A 75 -25.34 3.97 4.16
CA PRO A 75 -24.10 4.60 3.71
C PRO A 75 -23.07 4.62 4.86
N ALA A 76 -21.85 4.13 4.58
CA ALA A 76 -20.76 4.08 5.56
C ALA A 76 -19.74 5.22 5.31
N PRO A 77 -18.98 5.67 6.31
CA PRO A 77 -17.88 6.60 6.07
C PRO A 77 -16.90 6.08 5.00
N LEU A 78 -16.36 7.00 4.19
CA LEU A 78 -15.33 6.70 3.21
C LEU A 78 -13.97 7.25 3.65
N VAL A 79 -12.97 6.37 3.70
CA VAL A 79 -11.57 6.74 3.88
C VAL A 79 -10.84 6.56 2.55
N ILE A 80 -10.24 7.64 2.05
CA ILE A 80 -9.35 7.56 0.89
C ILE A 80 -7.94 7.37 1.40
N TYR A 81 -7.31 6.27 0.97
CA TYR A 81 -6.02 5.84 1.46
C TYR A 81 -4.95 5.93 0.38
N PHE A 82 -3.87 6.64 0.69
CA PHE A 82 -2.67 6.73 -0.13
C PHE A 82 -1.57 5.91 0.56
N HIS A 83 -1.06 4.90 -0.13
CA HIS A 83 0.00 4.06 0.42
C HIS A 83 1.30 4.85 0.64
N GLY A 84 2.18 4.34 1.50
CA GLY A 84 3.51 4.91 1.74
C GLY A 84 4.50 4.54 0.64
N GLY A 85 5.80 4.78 0.87
CA GLY A 85 6.87 4.43 -0.08
C GLY A 85 7.51 5.63 -0.79
N GLY A 86 7.31 6.84 -0.27
CA GLY A 86 8.01 8.05 -0.72
C GLY A 86 7.74 8.46 -2.16
N PHE A 87 6.56 8.09 -2.70
CA PHE A 87 6.17 8.26 -4.10
C PHE A 87 7.05 7.50 -5.12
N ILE A 88 7.94 6.63 -4.65
CA ILE A 88 8.87 5.86 -5.49
C ILE A 88 8.55 4.36 -5.43
N SER A 89 7.98 3.90 -4.31
CA SER A 89 7.64 2.51 -4.02
C SER A 89 6.26 2.42 -3.38
N GLY A 90 5.82 1.20 -3.06
CA GLY A 90 4.47 0.92 -2.60
C GLY A 90 3.53 0.54 -3.74
N SER A 91 2.49 -0.22 -3.41
CA SER A 91 1.42 -0.58 -4.32
C SER A 91 0.13 -0.87 -3.55
N LEU A 92 -0.96 -1.13 -4.29
CA LEU A 92 -2.20 -1.64 -3.71
C LEU A 92 -1.96 -2.96 -2.95
N ASP A 93 -1.05 -3.80 -3.43
CA ASP A 93 -0.76 -5.10 -2.83
C ASP A 93 0.17 -4.98 -1.62
N SER A 94 1.18 -4.12 -1.68
CA SER A 94 2.12 -3.95 -0.56
C SER A 94 1.48 -3.26 0.66
N HIS A 95 0.35 -2.57 0.47
CA HIS A 95 -0.42 -1.97 1.56
C HIS A 95 -1.83 -2.56 1.72
N ASP A 96 -2.10 -3.70 1.09
CA ASP A 96 -3.41 -4.39 1.13
C ASP A 96 -3.83 -4.72 2.58
N GLY A 97 -2.93 -5.32 3.35
CA GLY A 97 -3.18 -5.64 4.76
C GLY A 97 -3.44 -4.41 5.64
N VAL A 98 -2.74 -3.30 5.40
CA VAL A 98 -2.94 -2.03 6.12
C VAL A 98 -4.33 -1.46 5.82
N ALA A 99 -4.71 -1.41 4.54
CA ALA A 99 -6.01 -0.89 4.12
C ALA A 99 -7.17 -1.73 4.68
N ARG A 100 -7.01 -3.06 4.71
CA ARG A 100 -7.99 -3.98 5.33
C ARG A 100 -8.11 -3.79 6.84
N ALA A 101 -6.97 -3.69 7.54
CA ALA A 101 -6.96 -3.44 8.98
C ALA A 101 -7.64 -2.10 9.30
N LEU A 102 -7.35 -1.06 8.51
CA LEU A 102 -7.97 0.25 8.63
C LEU A 102 -9.48 0.19 8.41
N ALA A 103 -9.95 -0.52 7.36
CA ALA A 103 -11.38 -0.65 7.07
C ALA A 103 -12.15 -1.29 8.22
N ASN A 104 -11.60 -2.36 8.81
CA ASN A 104 -12.21 -3.04 9.95
C ASN A 104 -12.18 -2.19 11.22
N ALA A 105 -11.04 -1.58 11.53
CA ALA A 105 -10.89 -0.76 12.72
C ALA A 105 -11.84 0.44 12.71
N ALA A 106 -12.00 1.08 11.55
CA ALA A 106 -12.89 2.22 11.35
C ALA A 106 -14.35 1.84 11.11
N ARG A 107 -14.66 0.54 10.89
CA ARG A 107 -15.97 0.07 10.42
C ARG A 107 -16.47 0.86 9.21
N ALA A 108 -15.57 1.12 8.29
CA ALA A 108 -15.74 2.04 7.18
C ALA A 108 -15.47 1.36 5.82
N THR A 109 -15.76 2.09 4.76
CA THR A 109 -15.25 1.77 3.42
C THR A 109 -13.90 2.46 3.25
N VAL A 110 -12.89 1.74 2.78
CA VAL A 110 -11.56 2.29 2.43
C VAL A 110 -11.36 2.17 0.92
N LEU A 111 -11.01 3.27 0.27
CA LEU A 111 -10.59 3.31 -1.14
C LEU A 111 -9.08 3.55 -1.20
N SER A 112 -8.30 2.50 -1.45
CA SER A 112 -6.85 2.60 -1.63
C SER A 112 -6.53 3.01 -3.07
N VAL A 113 -5.62 3.98 -3.22
CA VAL A 113 -5.28 4.62 -4.50
C VAL A 113 -3.91 4.13 -4.99
N GLY A 114 -3.88 3.49 -6.15
CA GLY A 114 -2.67 3.06 -6.85
C GLY A 114 -2.13 4.16 -7.76
N TYR A 115 -1.69 5.27 -7.15
CA TYR A 115 -1.20 6.44 -7.87
C TYR A 115 0.13 6.17 -8.61
N ARG A 116 0.41 6.95 -9.66
CA ARG A 116 1.65 6.86 -10.44
C ARG A 116 2.89 7.18 -9.60
N LEU A 117 3.98 6.44 -9.81
CA LEU A 117 5.22 6.55 -9.04
C LEU A 117 6.34 7.22 -9.83
N ALA A 118 7.19 7.93 -9.08
CA ALA A 118 8.50 8.37 -9.53
C ALA A 118 9.47 7.17 -9.58
N PRO A 119 10.53 7.23 -10.42
CA PRO A 119 10.90 8.32 -11.32
C PRO A 119 10.14 8.33 -12.66
N GLU A 120 9.37 7.30 -12.98
CA GLU A 120 8.64 7.18 -14.25
C GLU A 120 7.62 8.31 -14.44
N HIS A 121 7.00 8.70 -13.32
CA HIS A 121 6.06 9.81 -13.23
C HIS A 121 6.49 10.73 -12.08
N PRO A 122 7.36 11.72 -12.33
CA PRO A 122 7.80 12.64 -11.30
C PRO A 122 6.64 13.51 -10.79
N TYR A 123 6.91 14.28 -9.74
CA TYR A 123 5.98 15.31 -9.28
C TYR A 123 5.48 16.16 -10.47
N PRO A 124 4.17 16.45 -10.60
CA PRO A 124 3.11 16.24 -9.60
C PRO A 124 2.23 14.99 -9.82
N ALA A 125 2.63 14.00 -10.62
CA ALA A 125 1.72 12.94 -11.10
C ALA A 125 0.95 12.20 -9.99
N ALA A 126 1.62 11.77 -8.91
CA ALA A 126 0.98 11.10 -7.79
C ALA A 126 -0.09 11.97 -7.10
N LEU A 127 0.18 13.28 -6.99
CA LEU A 127 -0.74 14.26 -6.38
C LEU A 127 -1.96 14.47 -7.27
N GLU A 128 -1.76 14.57 -8.58
CA GLU A 128 -2.85 14.71 -9.55
C GLU A 128 -3.78 13.49 -9.52
N ASP A 129 -3.21 12.28 -9.49
CA ASP A 129 -3.99 11.04 -9.38
C ASP A 129 -4.81 11.02 -8.08
N GLY A 130 -4.17 11.34 -6.96
CA GLY A 130 -4.85 11.34 -5.66
C GLY A 130 -5.95 12.39 -5.56
N LEU A 131 -5.72 13.59 -6.11
CA LEU A 131 -6.75 14.63 -6.16
C LEU A 131 -7.90 14.22 -7.08
N ALA A 132 -7.63 13.66 -8.26
CA ALA A 132 -8.65 13.20 -9.19
C ALA A 132 -9.55 12.12 -8.57
N VAL A 133 -8.95 11.15 -7.86
CA VAL A 133 -9.70 10.12 -7.15
C VAL A 133 -10.55 10.72 -6.02
N THR A 134 -9.95 11.62 -5.23
CA THR A 134 -10.64 12.27 -4.10
C THR A 134 -11.85 13.07 -4.56
N LEU A 135 -11.69 13.91 -5.58
CA LEU A 135 -12.78 14.69 -6.14
C LEU A 135 -13.88 13.80 -6.74
N ARG A 136 -13.50 12.73 -7.46
CA ARG A 136 -14.49 11.81 -8.01
C ARG A 136 -15.27 11.09 -6.90
N ALA A 137 -14.60 10.62 -5.86
CA ALA A 137 -15.24 9.98 -4.72
C ALA A 137 -16.22 10.93 -4.01
N TRP A 138 -15.82 12.20 -3.83
CA TRP A 138 -16.67 13.23 -3.23
C TRP A 138 -17.94 13.51 -4.05
N HIS A 139 -17.83 13.60 -5.37
CA HIS A 139 -18.96 13.89 -6.25
C HIS A 139 -19.83 12.68 -6.58
N HIS A 140 -19.34 11.45 -6.40
CA HIS A 140 -20.03 10.21 -6.78
C HIS A 140 -20.04 9.17 -5.64
N ALA A 141 -20.32 9.61 -4.42
CA ALA A 141 -20.26 8.75 -3.24
C ALA A 141 -21.22 7.54 -3.30
N ASP A 142 -22.36 7.68 -3.99
CA ASP A 142 -23.32 6.59 -4.19
C ASP A 142 -22.70 5.38 -4.90
N HIS A 143 -21.74 5.59 -5.83
CA HIS A 143 -21.05 4.50 -6.52
C HIS A 143 -20.21 3.62 -5.59
N PHE A 144 -19.85 4.14 -4.42
CA PHE A 144 -19.10 3.43 -3.39
C PHE A 144 -20.00 2.99 -2.23
N ALA A 145 -21.30 3.29 -2.29
CA ALA A 145 -22.27 3.10 -1.21
C ALA A 145 -21.77 3.67 0.14
N CYS A 146 -21.20 4.88 0.09
CA CYS A 146 -20.61 5.57 1.23
C CYS A 146 -21.22 6.95 1.46
N ASP A 147 -21.16 7.45 2.69
CA ASP A 147 -21.42 8.85 3.03
C ASP A 147 -20.09 9.62 3.03
N PRO A 148 -19.88 10.57 2.09
CA PRO A 148 -18.63 11.33 2.04
C PRO A 148 -18.54 12.37 3.18
N LYS A 149 -19.63 12.64 3.90
CA LYS A 149 -19.70 13.60 5.01
C LYS A 149 -19.68 12.95 6.40
N GLY A 150 -19.60 11.62 6.47
CA GLY A 150 -19.64 10.89 7.75
C GLY A 150 -18.43 11.19 8.62
N VAL A 151 -18.63 11.99 9.67
CA VAL A 151 -17.72 12.17 10.82
C VAL A 151 -18.36 11.54 12.04
#